data_AF-W6NL32-F1
#
_entry.id   AF-W6NL32-F1
#
_cell.length_a   1.000
_cell.length_b   1.000
_cell.length_c   1.000
_cell.angle_alpha   90.00
_cell.angle_beta   90.00
_cell.angle_gamma   90.00
#
_symmetry.space_group_name_H-M   'P 1'
#
loop_
_entity.id
_entity.type
_entity.pdbx_description
1 polymer ?
#
loop_
_entity_poly.entity_id
_entity_poly.type
_entity_poly.pdbx_seq_one_letter_code
_entity_poly.pdbx_strand_id
1 'polypeptide(L)'
;MRSALSLEGYVCSDDMPPLTQTCSNPNSFKTINNRCSGLSYCTIRNLTELFPETPCPVLDELFLQYRFSCSEDIQTKCPSGFFYITGRCLSLNDKQKLLSFNAAKEDCRRQGGYLASDIDEPMDAELSRHVVRKSKDEGTYWIDLHVDTNGQATWADGSPVSYRQAMG
;
A
#
# COMPACT_ATOMS: atom_id res chain seq x y z
N MET A 1 -16.12 -17.56 -27.19
CA MET A 1 -17.09 -16.91 -26.26
C MET A 1 -16.32 -15.86 -25.48
N ARG A 2 -16.86 -14.64 -25.33
CA ARG A 2 -16.22 -13.57 -24.55
C ARG A 2 -17.00 -13.40 -23.25
N SER A 3 -16.33 -13.53 -22.13
CA SER A 3 -16.88 -13.25 -20.80
C SER A 3 -16.75 -11.76 -20.50
N ALA A 4 -17.80 -11.18 -19.92
CA ALA A 4 -17.77 -9.86 -19.31
C ALA A 4 -17.60 -10.04 -17.80
N LEU A 5 -16.59 -9.39 -17.21
CA LEU A 5 -16.40 -9.30 -15.78
C LEU A 5 -17.07 -8.02 -15.29
N SER A 6 -18.07 -8.13 -14.42
CA SER A 6 -18.57 -6.99 -13.65
C SER A 6 -17.70 -6.88 -12.39
N LEU A 7 -16.97 -5.77 -12.25
CA LEU A 7 -16.49 -5.32 -10.94
C LEU A 7 -17.59 -4.40 -10.41
N GLU A 8 -18.50 -4.95 -9.60
CA GLU A 8 -19.53 -4.16 -8.93
C GLU A 8 -18.86 -3.21 -7.93
N GLY A 9 -18.51 -2.01 -8.41
CA GLY A 9 -18.32 -0.87 -7.52
C GLY A 9 -19.70 -0.43 -7.04
N TYR A 10 -19.91 -0.36 -5.72
CA TYR A 10 -21.12 0.23 -5.16
C TYR A 10 -21.20 1.69 -5.61
N VAL A 11 -22.16 1.98 -6.49
CA VAL A 11 -22.54 3.36 -6.82
C VAL A 11 -23.17 3.94 -5.55
N CYS A 12 -22.71 5.11 -5.09
CA CYS A 12 -23.39 5.87 -4.05
C CYS A 12 -24.84 6.10 -4.50
N SER A 13 -25.77 5.31 -3.98
CA SER A 13 -27.21 5.48 -4.15
C SER A 13 -27.80 6.08 -2.89
N ASP A 14 -28.80 6.95 -3.04
CA ASP A 14 -29.52 7.54 -1.92
C ASP A 14 -30.27 6.48 -1.07
N ASP A 15 -30.49 5.29 -1.62
CA ASP A 15 -31.17 4.15 -0.98
C ASP A 15 -30.21 3.13 -0.33
N MET A 16 -29.02 3.55 0.10
CA MET A 16 -28.14 2.65 0.85
C MET A 16 -28.74 2.34 2.23
N PRO A 17 -28.87 1.07 2.64
CA PRO A 17 -29.36 0.75 3.98
C PRO A 17 -28.50 1.46 5.03
N PRO A 18 -29.10 2.01 6.11
CA PRO A 18 -28.38 2.76 7.11
C PRO A 18 -27.36 1.85 7.80
N LEU A 19 -26.08 2.03 7.46
CA LEU A 19 -24.98 1.40 8.17
C LEU A 19 -24.83 2.12 9.51
N THR A 20 -25.04 1.38 10.60
CA THR A 20 -24.79 1.91 11.95
C THR A 20 -23.32 1.73 12.26
N GLN A 21 -22.59 2.83 12.45
CA GLN A 21 -21.19 2.77 12.86
C GLN A 21 -21.12 2.21 14.30
N THR A 22 -20.59 0.99 14.44
CA THR A 22 -20.47 0.30 15.74
C THR A 22 -19.15 0.60 16.45
N CYS A 23 -18.12 1.02 15.71
CA CYS A 23 -16.80 1.37 16.22
C CYS A 23 -16.04 2.31 15.25
N SER A 24 -14.94 2.89 15.71
CA SER A 24 -14.01 3.65 14.88
C SER A 24 -12.57 3.34 15.27
N ASN A 25 -11.70 3.11 14.29
CA ASN A 25 -10.26 3.07 14.53
C ASN A 25 -9.68 4.47 14.25
N PRO A 26 -9.04 5.14 15.24
CA PRO A 26 -8.54 6.51 15.08
C PRO A 26 -7.44 6.63 14.01
N ASN A 27 -6.80 5.52 13.64
CA ASN A 27 -5.76 5.49 12.62
C ASN A 27 -6.28 5.18 11.22
N SER A 28 -7.58 4.87 11.04
CA SER A 28 -8.16 4.48 9.74
C SER A 28 -7.78 5.42 8.61
N PHE A 29 -7.98 6.72 8.80
CA PHE A 29 -7.69 7.72 7.76
C PHE A 29 -6.22 7.70 7.36
N LYS A 30 -5.30 7.75 8.33
CA LYS A 30 -3.85 7.74 8.08
C LYS A 30 -3.42 6.45 7.38
N THR A 31 -3.92 5.30 7.85
CA THR A 31 -3.64 3.98 7.28
C THR A 31 -4.10 3.88 5.82
N ILE A 32 -5.34 4.26 5.53
CA ILE A 32 -5.90 4.20 4.17
C ILE A 32 -5.19 5.18 3.26
N ASN A 33 -4.95 6.41 3.72
CA ASN A 33 -4.21 7.41 2.95
C ASN A 33 -2.79 6.90 2.62
N ASN A 34 -2.06 6.37 3.59
CA ASN A 34 -0.72 5.85 3.34
C ASN A 34 -0.70 4.59 2.46
N ARG A 35 -1.80 3.82 2.43
CA ARG A 35 -1.93 2.65 1.56
C ARG A 35 -2.33 3.03 0.13
N CYS A 36 -3.24 4.01 -0.04
CA CYS A 36 -3.92 4.26 -1.32
C CYS A 36 -3.56 5.57 -2.01
N SER A 37 -3.03 6.58 -1.29
CA SER A 37 -2.72 7.87 -1.91
C SER A 37 -1.68 7.72 -3.01
N GLY A 38 -1.94 8.34 -4.16
CA GLY A 38 -1.06 8.30 -5.33
C GLY A 38 -1.25 7.08 -6.23
N LEU A 39 -2.03 6.08 -5.82
CA LEU A 39 -2.37 4.95 -6.68
C LEU A 39 -3.53 5.31 -7.60
N SER A 40 -3.45 4.90 -8.87
CA SER A 40 -4.56 5.03 -9.82
C SER A 40 -5.74 4.11 -9.47
N TYR A 41 -5.45 3.03 -8.75
CA TYR A 41 -6.40 2.07 -8.22
C TYR A 41 -5.86 1.48 -6.90
N CYS A 42 -6.72 1.35 -5.88
CA CYS A 42 -6.32 0.77 -4.59
C CYS A 42 -7.34 -0.28 -4.16
N THR A 43 -6.88 -1.52 -3.93
CA THR A 43 -7.71 -2.60 -3.38
C THR A 43 -7.23 -2.98 -1.98
N ILE A 44 -8.16 -3.02 -1.03
CA ILE A 44 -7.93 -3.58 0.31
C ILE A 44 -8.66 -4.91 0.39
N ARG A 45 -7.94 -6.02 0.22
CA ARG A 45 -8.55 -7.36 0.23
C ARG A 45 -8.84 -7.89 1.64
N ASN A 46 -8.03 -7.52 2.61
CA ASN A 46 -8.12 -8.01 3.98
C ASN A 46 -8.01 -6.85 4.98
N LEU A 47 -9.14 -6.47 5.57
CA LEU A 47 -9.19 -5.37 6.55
C LEU A 47 -8.51 -5.76 7.87
N THR A 48 -8.54 -7.03 8.25
CA THR A 48 -7.88 -7.53 9.46
C THR A 48 -6.37 -7.47 9.34
N GLU A 49 -5.83 -7.71 8.14
CA GLU A 49 -4.40 -7.52 7.85
C GLU A 49 -4.01 -6.03 7.85
N LEU A 50 -4.89 -5.17 7.34
CA LEU A 50 -4.64 -3.73 7.31
C LEU A 50 -4.74 -3.10 8.71
N PHE A 51 -5.63 -3.62 9.56
CA PHE A 51 -5.92 -3.16 10.92
C PHE A 51 -5.79 -4.31 11.94
N PRO A 52 -4.58 -4.85 12.16
CA PRO A 52 -4.40 -6.01 13.06
C PRO A 52 -4.65 -5.65 14.54
N GLU A 53 -4.48 -4.38 14.90
CA GLU A 53 -4.75 -3.84 16.22
C GLU A 53 -5.94 -2.88 16.12
N THR A 54 -7.14 -3.45 15.99
CA THR A 54 -8.39 -2.66 15.93
C THR A 54 -9.14 -2.73 17.25
N PRO A 55 -9.63 -1.59 17.78
CA PRO A 55 -10.52 -1.58 18.95
C PRO A 55 -11.93 -2.08 18.62
N CYS A 56 -12.20 -2.39 17.35
CA CYS A 56 -13.48 -2.90 16.89
C CYS A 56 -13.69 -4.37 17.31
N PRO A 57 -14.83 -4.71 17.93
CA PRO A 57 -15.03 -6.00 18.58
C PRO A 57 -15.34 -7.18 17.65
N VAL A 58 -15.76 -6.93 16.40
CA VAL A 58 -16.18 -7.98 15.45
C VAL A 58 -15.30 -7.91 14.21
N LEU A 59 -14.30 -8.80 14.12
CA LEU A 59 -13.33 -8.82 13.01
C LEU A 59 -13.92 -9.35 11.70
N ASP A 60 -14.86 -10.29 11.78
CA ASP A 60 -15.42 -10.99 10.61
C ASP A 60 -16.49 -10.18 9.86
N GLU A 61 -16.96 -9.07 10.44
CA GLU A 61 -17.97 -8.16 9.86
C GLU A 61 -17.42 -6.72 9.71
N LEU A 62 -16.10 -6.55 9.63
CA LEU A 62 -15.52 -5.23 9.41
C LEU A 62 -15.84 -4.74 8.00
N PHE A 63 -16.63 -3.68 7.90
CA PHE A 63 -16.81 -2.91 6.68
C PHE A 63 -16.08 -1.58 6.81
N LEU A 64 -15.43 -1.14 5.73
CA LEU A 64 -14.78 0.16 5.68
C LEU A 64 -15.69 1.15 4.95
N GLN A 65 -16.21 2.12 5.68
CA GLN A 65 -16.84 3.30 5.09
C GLN A 65 -15.79 4.40 4.95
N TYR A 66 -15.54 4.86 3.72
CA TYR A 66 -14.56 5.91 3.45
C TYR A 66 -15.06 6.84 2.34
N ARG A 67 -14.54 8.07 2.34
CA ARG A 67 -14.75 9.06 1.27
C ARG A 67 -13.38 9.41 0.71
N PHE A 68 -13.24 9.37 -0.61
CA PHE A 68 -12.04 9.81 -1.31
C PHE A 68 -12.38 11.00 -2.21
N SER A 69 -11.39 11.85 -2.42
CA SER A 69 -11.43 12.93 -3.41
C SER A 69 -10.25 12.75 -4.35
N CYS A 70 -10.49 12.68 -5.65
CA CYS A 70 -9.42 12.82 -6.63
C CYS A 70 -8.99 14.30 -6.65
N SER A 71 -7.69 14.54 -6.59
CA SER A 71 -7.12 15.88 -6.70
C SER A 71 -6.05 15.85 -7.79
N GLU A 72 -6.07 16.86 -8.67
CA GLU A 72 -5.06 17.06 -9.72
C GLU A 72 -3.84 17.83 -9.21
N ASP A 73 -3.95 18.47 -8.05
CA ASP A 73 -2.84 19.20 -7.43
C ASP A 73 -1.87 18.24 -6.74
N ILE A 74 -0.56 18.54 -6.82
CA ILE A 74 0.47 17.88 -5.99
C ILE A 74 0.29 18.37 -4.55
N GLN A 75 -0.72 17.85 -3.85
CA GLN A 75 -1.07 18.31 -2.51
C GLN A 75 -0.13 17.78 -1.41
N THR A 76 0.65 16.73 -1.69
CA THR A 76 1.47 16.08 -0.67
C THR A 76 2.90 16.62 -0.67
N LYS A 77 3.14 17.67 0.12
CA LYS A 77 4.47 17.88 0.68
C LYS A 77 4.77 16.68 1.58
N CYS A 78 5.66 15.79 1.14
CA CYS A 78 6.00 14.62 1.92
C CYS A 78 6.57 14.99 3.29
N PRO A 79 6.34 14.18 4.34
CA PRO A 79 6.95 14.39 5.65
C PRO A 79 8.47 14.47 5.54
N SER A 80 9.12 15.11 6.52
CA SER A 80 10.58 15.19 6.54
C SER A 80 11.20 13.78 6.52
N GLY A 81 12.20 13.57 5.66
CA GLY A 81 12.85 12.27 5.46
C GLY A 81 12.17 11.36 4.42
N PHE A 82 11.03 11.78 3.85
CA PHE A 82 10.36 11.10 2.75
C PHE A 82 10.58 11.87 1.44
N PHE A 83 10.62 11.13 0.34
CA PHE A 83 10.70 11.66 -1.02
C PHE A 83 9.40 11.36 -1.77
N TYR A 84 9.03 12.28 -2.67
CA TYR A 84 7.83 12.16 -3.50
C TYR A 84 8.19 11.51 -4.83
N ILE A 85 7.56 10.37 -5.13
CA ILE A 85 7.69 9.65 -6.40
C ILE A 85 6.29 9.25 -6.86
N THR A 86 5.91 9.65 -8.07
CA THR A 86 4.65 9.24 -8.75
C THR A 86 3.41 9.29 -7.85
N GLY A 87 3.20 10.39 -7.12
CA GLY A 87 2.03 10.55 -6.25
C GLY A 87 2.19 10.03 -4.82
N ARG A 88 3.33 9.42 -4.49
CA ARG A 88 3.53 8.69 -3.23
C ARG A 88 4.71 9.23 -2.44
N CYS A 89 4.59 9.19 -1.12
CA CYS A 89 5.68 9.52 -0.21
C CYS A 89 6.36 8.24 0.26
N LEU A 90 7.64 8.10 -0.08
CA LEU A 90 8.45 6.92 0.22
C LEU A 90 9.66 7.28 1.06
N SER A 91 10.15 6.34 1.86
CA SER A 91 11.39 6.49 2.61
C SER A 91 12.19 5.20 2.58
N LEU A 92 13.51 5.34 2.60
CA LEU A 92 14.43 4.22 2.75
C LEU A 92 14.81 4.11 4.22
N ASN A 93 14.58 2.94 4.81
CA ASN A 93 14.87 2.67 6.20
C ASN A 93 16.36 2.33 6.36
N ASP A 94 17.19 3.33 6.59
CA ASP A 94 18.65 3.21 6.68
C ASP A 94 19.14 2.62 8.03
N LYS A 95 18.33 1.74 8.66
CA LYS A 95 18.71 1.07 9.89
C LYS A 95 19.89 0.13 9.62
N GLN A 96 20.91 0.18 10.48
CA GLN A 96 22.10 -0.68 10.38
C GLN A 96 21.79 -2.18 10.53
N LYS A 97 20.63 -2.54 11.11
CA LYS A 97 20.21 -3.92 11.29
C LYS A 97 19.33 -4.37 10.12
N LEU A 98 19.77 -5.40 9.41
CA LEU A 98 18.96 -6.12 8.44
C LEU A 98 17.75 -6.77 9.13
N LEU A 99 16.57 -6.55 8.56
CA LEU A 99 15.31 -7.12 9.03
C LEU A 99 14.88 -8.27 8.12
N SER A 100 14.19 -9.27 8.67
CA SER A 100 13.43 -10.21 7.84
C SER A 100 12.25 -9.48 7.18
N PHE A 101 11.71 -10.02 6.09
CA PHE A 101 10.55 -9.45 5.40
C PHE A 101 9.40 -9.11 6.36
N ASN A 102 8.99 -10.07 7.20
CA ASN A 102 7.91 -9.86 8.17
C ASN A 102 8.27 -8.79 9.21
N ALA A 103 9.52 -8.73 9.65
CA ALA A 103 9.96 -7.69 10.59
C ALA A 103 9.98 -6.30 9.95
N ALA A 104 10.35 -6.19 8.68
CA ALA A 104 10.30 -4.95 7.92
C ALA A 104 8.86 -4.47 7.69
N LYS A 105 7.96 -5.40 7.33
CA LYS A 105 6.52 -5.14 7.20
C LYS A 105 5.93 -4.56 8.49
N GLU A 106 6.19 -5.19 9.63
CA GLU A 106 5.72 -4.69 10.93
C GLU A 106 6.39 -3.37 11.34
N ASP A 107 7.66 -3.15 10.97
CA ASP A 107 8.35 -1.89 11.25
C ASP A 107 7.75 -0.71 10.47
N CYS A 108 7.39 -0.92 9.19
CA CYS A 108 6.66 0.06 8.39
C CYS A 108 5.27 0.33 8.98
N ARG A 109 4.54 -0.74 9.37
CA ARG A 109 3.21 -0.63 9.97
C ARG A 109 3.22 0.21 11.25
N ARG A 110 4.20 -0.01 12.14
CA ARG A 110 4.37 0.79 13.37
C ARG A 110 4.63 2.28 13.12
N GLN A 111 5.20 2.63 11.97
CA GLN A 111 5.40 4.02 11.54
C GLN A 111 4.15 4.61 10.86
N GLY A 112 3.09 3.80 10.72
CA GLY A 112 1.85 4.12 10.03
C GLY A 112 1.95 4.00 8.52
N GLY A 113 3.01 3.40 7.97
CA GLY A 113 3.18 3.14 6.55
C GLY A 113 3.10 1.65 6.22
N TYR A 114 3.47 1.28 4.99
CA TYR A 114 3.53 -0.09 4.50
C TYR A 114 4.79 -0.26 3.65
N LEU A 115 5.19 -1.51 3.39
CA LEU A 115 6.20 -1.77 2.36
C LEU A 115 5.69 -1.24 1.02
N ALA A 116 6.60 -0.74 0.19
CA ALA A 116 6.23 -0.20 -1.12
C ALA A 116 5.70 -1.32 -2.01
N SER A 117 4.47 -1.15 -2.49
CA SER A 117 3.77 -2.04 -3.44
C SER A 117 3.51 -1.32 -4.76
N ASP A 118 3.03 -2.03 -5.79
CA ASP A 118 2.59 -1.44 -7.07
C ASP A 118 3.63 -0.47 -7.66
N ILE A 119 4.87 -0.95 -7.74
CA ILE A 119 6.00 -0.21 -8.28
C ILE A 119 6.04 -0.45 -9.79
N ASP A 120 5.84 0.62 -10.56
CA ASP A 120 5.99 0.63 -12.01
C ASP A 120 7.42 1.02 -12.43
N GLU A 121 7.71 0.95 -13.74
CA GLU A 121 9.03 1.26 -14.29
C GLU A 121 9.56 2.66 -13.90
N PRO A 122 8.76 3.74 -14.03
CA PRO A 122 9.20 5.07 -13.58
C PRO A 122 9.52 5.13 -12.08
N MET A 123 8.67 4.55 -11.22
CA MET A 123 8.89 4.56 -9.78
C MET A 123 10.14 3.76 -9.39
N ASP A 124 10.32 2.60 -10.01
CA ASP A 124 11.47 1.71 -9.81
C ASP A 124 12.81 2.37 -10.21
N ALA A 125 12.84 3.06 -11.36
CA ALA A 125 14.02 3.80 -11.80
C ALA A 125 14.42 4.90 -10.81
N GLU A 126 13.44 5.65 -10.30
CA GLU A 126 13.71 6.72 -9.32
C GLU A 126 14.08 6.16 -7.94
N LEU A 127 13.42 5.09 -7.49
CA LEU A 127 13.77 4.36 -6.27
C LEU A 127 15.21 3.85 -6.31
N SER A 128 15.60 3.22 -7.42
CA SER A 128 16.96 2.70 -7.62
C SER A 128 18.00 3.82 -7.51
N ARG A 129 17.72 5.00 -8.09
CA ARG A 129 18.59 6.18 -7.95
C ARG A 129 18.69 6.66 -6.50
N HIS A 130 17.58 6.65 -5.76
CA HIS A 130 17.59 7.01 -4.34
C HIS A 130 18.39 6.02 -3.50
N VAL A 131 18.24 4.72 -3.75
CA VAL A 131 19.01 3.65 -3.11
C VAL A 131 20.50 3.88 -3.33
N VAL A 132 20.95 3.97 -4.59
CA VAL A 132 22.38 4.17 -4.92
C VAL A 132 22.97 5.45 -4.30
N ARG A 133 22.19 6.53 -4.21
CA ARG A 133 22.66 7.80 -3.62
C ARG A 133 22.79 7.73 -2.10
N LYS A 134 21.93 6.96 -1.44
CA LYS A 134 21.88 6.88 0.02
C LYS A 134 22.75 5.77 0.58
N SER A 135 22.81 4.64 -0.11
CA SER A 135 23.50 3.46 0.35
C SER A 135 24.96 3.53 -0.13
N LYS A 136 25.89 3.81 0.79
CA LYS A 136 27.34 3.72 0.50
C LYS A 136 27.79 2.30 0.17
N ASP A 137 27.03 1.31 0.63
CA ASP A 137 27.09 -0.10 0.26
C ASP A 137 25.83 -0.47 -0.53
N GLU A 138 25.86 -1.47 -1.40
CA GLU A 138 24.73 -1.97 -2.19
C GLU A 138 23.55 -2.45 -1.30
N GLY A 139 22.77 -1.52 -0.78
CA GLY A 139 21.70 -1.80 0.18
C GLY A 139 20.55 -2.53 -0.50
N THR A 140 20.21 -3.73 0.00
CA THR A 140 18.98 -4.43 -0.38
C THR A 140 17.83 -3.96 0.51
N TYR A 141 16.73 -3.50 -0.09
CA TYR A 141 15.55 -3.04 0.63
C TYR A 141 14.36 -3.96 0.34
N TRP A 142 13.54 -4.23 1.36
CA TRP A 142 12.29 -4.96 1.18
C TRP A 142 11.22 -4.08 0.54
N ILE A 143 10.49 -4.67 -0.41
CA ILE A 143 9.24 -4.15 -1.00
C ILE A 143 8.12 -5.15 -0.74
N ASP A 144 6.85 -4.79 -0.94
CA ASP A 144 5.66 -5.59 -0.62
C ASP A 144 5.40 -6.69 -1.67
N LEU A 145 6.46 -7.40 -2.08
CA LEU A 145 6.45 -8.38 -3.16
C LEU A 145 6.51 -9.81 -2.61
N HIS A 146 5.55 -10.62 -3.02
CA HIS A 146 5.48 -12.04 -2.70
C HIS A 146 5.77 -12.88 -3.94
N VAL A 147 6.65 -13.86 -3.81
CA VAL A 147 6.96 -14.82 -4.89
C VAL A 147 6.59 -16.21 -4.38
N ASP A 148 5.69 -16.89 -5.10
CA ASP A 148 5.27 -18.24 -4.76
C ASP A 148 6.32 -19.29 -5.17
N THR A 149 6.05 -20.57 -4.86
CA THR A 149 6.95 -21.68 -5.21
C THR A 149 7.10 -21.90 -6.71
N ASN A 150 6.20 -21.35 -7.53
CA ASN A 150 6.23 -21.44 -8.99
C ASN A 150 6.94 -20.22 -9.63
N GLY A 151 7.45 -19.29 -8.83
CA GLY A 151 8.07 -18.04 -9.32
C GLY A 151 7.04 -16.99 -9.78
N GLN A 152 5.77 -17.15 -9.42
CA GLN A 152 4.74 -16.15 -9.66
C GLN A 152 4.86 -15.04 -8.61
N ALA A 153 5.13 -13.83 -9.11
CA ALA A 153 5.26 -12.63 -8.30
C ALA A 153 3.93 -11.88 -8.22
N THR A 154 3.49 -11.56 -7.01
CA THR A 154 2.27 -10.80 -6.71
C THR A 154 2.52 -9.77 -5.62
N TRP A 155 1.86 -8.63 -5.71
CA TRP A 155 1.81 -7.67 -4.60
C TRP A 155 0.96 -8.23 -3.44
N ALA A 156 1.09 -7.69 -2.22
CA ALA A 156 0.30 -8.18 -1.08
C ALA A 156 -1.22 -7.97 -1.24
N ASP A 157 -1.64 -7.04 -2.09
CA ASP A 157 -3.05 -6.92 -2.48
C ASP A 157 -3.47 -8.00 -3.50
N GLY A 158 -2.58 -8.93 -3.84
CA GLY A 158 -2.75 -10.04 -4.77
C GLY A 158 -2.94 -9.62 -6.23
N SER A 159 -2.60 -8.38 -6.59
CA SER A 159 -2.50 -7.98 -8.00
C SER A 159 -1.20 -8.55 -8.62
N PRO A 160 -1.23 -8.90 -9.92
CA PRO A 160 -0.05 -9.39 -10.60
C PRO A 160 0.95 -8.25 -10.80
N VAL A 161 2.24 -8.59 -10.74
CA VAL A 161 3.30 -7.65 -11.11
C VAL A 161 3.26 -7.41 -12.62
N SER A 162 2.88 -6.19 -13.03
CA SER A 162 2.82 -5.76 -14.43
C SER A 162 4.20 -5.48 -15.02
N TYR A 163 5.14 -5.02 -14.18
CA TYR A 163 6.50 -4.68 -14.56
C TYR A 163 7.50 -5.58 -13.83
N ARG A 164 8.23 -6.39 -14.59
CA ARG A 164 9.39 -7.14 -14.08
C ARG A 164 10.65 -6.50 -14.64
N GLN A 165 11.47 -5.89 -13.79
CA GLN A 165 12.88 -5.73 -14.15
C GLN A 165 13.42 -7.13 -14.46
N ALA A 166 14.05 -7.28 -15.63
CA ALA A 166 14.99 -8.37 -15.82
C ALA A 166 16.15 -8.10 -14.86
N MET A 167 16.11 -8.68 -13.66
CA MET A 167 17.28 -8.74 -12.80
C MET A 167 18.33 -9.56 -13.55
N GLY A 168 19.31 -8.86 -14.13
CA GLY A 168 20.52 -9.44 -14.72
C GLY A 168 21.62 -9.55 -13.69
#